data_AF-A0A7V8XJB0-F1
#
_entry.id   AF-A0A7V8XJB0-F1
#
_cell.length_a   1.000
_cell.length_b   1.000
_cell.length_c   1.000
_cell.angle_alpha   90.00
_cell.angle_beta   90.00
_cell.angle_gamma   90.00
#
_symmetry.space_group_name_H-M   'P 1'
#
loop_
_entity.id
_entity.type
_entity.pdbx_description
1 polymer ?
#
loop_
_entity_poly.entity_id
_entity_poly.type
_entity_poly.pdbx_seq_one_letter_code
_entity_poly.pdbx_strand_id
1 'polypeptide(L)'
;VVENMTGEAFGAGGGELLARRLETPFLGSIPLDVALREAGDRGEPVVESRPESASALALVAIAERVAVPQPGAIQKPLTLLT
;
A
#
# COMPACT_ATOMS: atom_id res chain seq x y z
N VAL A 1 -9.29 0.39 -2.17
CA VAL A 1 -8.63 1.70 -2.45
C VAL A 1 -7.45 1.87 -1.52
N VAL A 2 -6.31 2.26 -2.07
CA VAL A 2 -5.12 2.69 -1.32
C VAL A 2 -4.91 4.17 -1.63
N GLU A 3 -4.65 4.98 -0.62
CA GLU A 3 -4.25 6.37 -0.81
C GLU A 3 -2.72 6.47 -0.85
N ASN A 4 -2.19 7.03 -1.91
CA ASN A 4 -0.74 7.13 -2.13
C ASN A 4 -0.24 8.53 -1.73
N MET A 5 0.95 8.61 -1.12
CA MET A 5 1.68 9.84 -0.78
C MET A 5 0.88 10.83 0.08
N THR A 6 0.47 10.42 1.28
CA THR A 6 -0.16 11.34 2.24
C THR A 6 0.87 12.18 3.01
N GLY A 7 0.49 13.40 3.41
CA GLY A 7 1.34 14.28 4.23
C GLY A 7 1.01 15.76 4.03
N GLU A 8 1.74 16.67 4.70
CA GLU A 8 1.45 18.11 4.64
C GLU A 8 1.45 18.68 3.21
N ALA A 9 2.34 18.22 2.33
CA ALA A 9 2.44 18.71 0.96
C ALA A 9 1.34 18.20 0.02
N PHE A 10 0.73 17.04 0.32
CA PHE A 10 -0.19 16.35 -0.58
C PHE A 10 -1.60 16.15 0.02
N GLY A 11 -1.78 16.48 1.30
CA GLY A 11 -3.01 16.24 2.03
C GLY A 11 -3.21 14.78 2.44
N ALA A 12 -4.41 14.47 2.92
CA ALA A 12 -4.85 13.12 3.30
C ALA A 12 -6.38 13.02 3.29
N GLY A 13 -6.89 11.79 3.18
CA GLY A 13 -8.32 11.46 3.34
C GLY A 13 -9.12 11.44 2.03
N GLY A 14 -8.52 11.83 0.90
CA GLY A 14 -9.16 11.79 -0.41
C GLY A 14 -9.45 10.35 -0.86
N GLY A 15 -8.51 9.44 -0.58
CA GLY A 15 -8.67 8.02 -0.87
C GLY A 15 -9.75 7.36 -0.03
N GLU A 16 -9.84 7.68 1.26
CA GLU A 16 -10.92 7.18 2.13
C GLU A 16 -12.29 7.72 1.69
N LEU A 17 -12.38 9.01 1.36
CA LEU A 17 -13.60 9.61 0.84
C LEU A 17 -14.05 8.95 -0.47
N LEU A 18 -13.11 8.69 -1.38
CA LEU A 18 -13.40 8.00 -2.64
C LEU A 18 -13.86 6.56 -2.39
N ALA A 19 -13.20 5.84 -1.49
CA ALA A 19 -13.56 4.47 -1.13
C ALA A 19 -15.02 4.37 -0.66
N ARG A 20 -15.43 5.31 0.22
CA ARG A 20 -16.83 5.43 0.68
C ARG A 20 -17.80 5.70 -0.47
N ARG A 21 -17.46 6.60 -1.39
CA ARG A 21 -18.32 6.95 -2.55
C ARG A 21 -18.49 5.80 -3.54
N LEU A 22 -17.46 4.98 -3.69
CA LEU A 22 -17.47 3.83 -4.61
C LEU A 22 -17.92 2.54 -3.92
N GLU A 23 -18.37 2.60 -2.66
CA GLU A 23 -18.77 1.43 -1.86
C GLU A 23 -17.72 0.30 -1.89
N THR A 24 -16.44 0.70 -1.86
CA THR A 24 -15.31 -0.22 -1.96
C THR A 24 -14.41 -0.11 -0.73
N PRO A 25 -13.72 -1.19 -0.30
CA PRO A 25 -12.89 -1.14 0.90
C PRO A 25 -11.75 -0.11 0.80
N PHE A 26 -11.57 0.69 1.84
CA PHE A 26 -10.34 1.45 2.04
C PHE A 26 -9.31 0.55 2.74
N LEU A 27 -8.14 0.38 2.12
CA LEU A 27 -7.10 -0.54 2.59
C LEU A 27 -6.03 0.16 3.42
N GLY A 28 -5.89 1.48 3.28
CA GLY A 28 -4.92 2.28 4.01
C GLY A 28 -4.32 3.39 3.16
N SER A 29 -3.46 4.18 3.79
CA SER A 29 -2.68 5.24 3.16
C SER A 29 -1.18 4.96 3.31
N ILE A 30 -0.41 5.36 2.30
CA ILE A 30 1.05 5.29 2.31
C ILE A 30 1.58 6.73 2.44
N PRO A 31 2.32 7.07 3.50
CA PRO A 31 2.83 8.42 3.68
C PRO A 31 3.92 8.75 2.65
N LEU A 32 4.10 10.04 2.38
CA LEU A 32 5.29 10.54 1.70
C LEU A 32 6.51 10.27 2.58
N ASP A 33 7.38 9.37 2.13
CA ASP A 33 8.53 8.89 2.91
C ASP A 33 9.79 8.88 2.04
N VAL A 34 10.84 9.55 2.51
CA VAL A 34 12.14 9.61 1.84
C VAL A 34 12.75 8.21 1.71
N ALA A 35 12.54 7.35 2.72
CA ALA A 35 13.08 6.00 2.71
C ALA A 35 12.53 5.17 1.54
N LEU A 36 11.23 5.28 1.26
CA LEU A 36 10.58 4.60 0.13
C LEU A 36 11.06 5.13 -1.21
N ARG A 37 11.17 6.45 -1.36
CA ARG A 37 11.68 7.07 -2.59
C ARG A 37 13.09 6.59 -2.91
N GLU A 38 13.99 6.68 -1.95
CA GLU A 38 15.39 6.29 -2.13
C GLU A 38 15.55 4.79 -2.42
N ALA A 39 14.78 3.93 -1.74
CA ALA A 39 14.80 2.49 -1.99
C ALA A 39 14.27 2.18 -3.40
N GLY A 40 13.19 2.84 -3.81
CA GLY A 40 12.65 2.75 -5.17
C GLY A 40 13.65 3.19 -6.25
N ASP A 41 14.36 4.31 -6.04
CA ASP A 41 15.40 4.80 -6.94
C ASP A 41 16.55 3.79 -7.11
N ARG A 42 16.84 2.99 -6.08
CA ARG A 42 17.85 1.91 -6.12
C ARG A 42 17.31 0.57 -6.61
N GLY A 43 16.00 0.42 -6.78
CA GLY A 43 15.36 -0.86 -7.09
C GLY A 43 15.33 -1.85 -5.92
N GLU A 44 15.40 -1.35 -4.68
CA GLU A 44 15.38 -2.16 -3.45
C GLU A 44 13.98 -2.11 -2.80
N PRO A 45 13.45 -3.23 -2.29
CA PRO A 45 12.22 -3.20 -1.51
C PRO A 45 12.42 -2.45 -0.19
N VAL A 46 11.61 -1.41 0.07
CA VAL A 46 11.70 -0.66 1.34
C VAL A 46 11.34 -1.54 2.55
N VAL A 47 10.44 -2.50 2.36
CA VAL A 47 10.00 -3.44 3.40
C VAL A 47 11.11 -4.40 3.85
N GLU A 48 12.16 -4.58 3.04
CA GLU A 48 13.34 -5.38 3.39
C GLU A 48 14.49 -4.48 3.86
N SER A 49 14.77 -3.39 3.13
CA SER A 49 15.91 -2.51 3.40
C SER A 49 15.71 -1.59 4.61
N ARG A 50 14.46 -1.18 4.90
CA ARG A 50 14.09 -0.28 6.01
C ARG A 50 12.71 -0.67 6.59
N PRO A 51 12.59 -1.84 7.24
CA PRO A 51 11.30 -2.38 7.68
C PRO A 51 10.57 -1.52 8.71
N GLU A 52 11.27 -0.67 9.46
CA GLU A 52 10.70 0.22 10.46
C GLU A 52 10.23 1.58 9.89
N SER A 53 10.43 1.84 8.59
CA SER A 53 9.98 3.09 7.98
C SER A 53 8.45 3.17 7.97
N ALA A 54 7.92 4.38 8.02
CA ALA A 54 6.46 4.59 8.04
C ALA A 54 5.79 4.00 6.78
N SER A 55 6.45 4.11 5.63
CA SER A 55 5.99 3.52 4.37
C SER A 55 6.05 1.99 4.37
N ALA A 56 7.10 1.37 4.93
CA ALA A 56 7.22 -0.08 5.03
C ALA A 56 6.11 -0.67 5.90
N LEU A 57 5.89 -0.10 7.09
CA LEU A 57 4.83 -0.51 7.99
C LEU A 57 3.44 -0.38 7.36
N ALA A 58 3.19 0.73 6.65
CA ALA A 58 1.94 0.94 5.93
C ALA A 58 1.72 -0.08 4.80
N LEU A 59 2.75 -0.36 4.01
CA LEU A 59 2.71 -1.36 2.93
C LEU A 59 2.40 -2.76 3.47
N VAL A 60 3.06 -3.19 4.55
CA VAL A 60 2.80 -4.48 5.20
C VAL A 60 1.35 -4.55 5.68
N ALA A 61 0.87 -3.54 6.39
CA ALA A 61 -0.51 -3.50 6.89
C ALA A 61 -1.57 -3.48 5.76
N ILE A 62 -1.25 -2.92 4.59
CA ILE A 62 -2.10 -2.99 3.41
C ILE A 62 -2.07 -4.40 2.81
N ALA A 63 -0.88 -4.99 2.68
CA ALA A 63 -0.70 -6.33 2.14
C ALA A 63 -1.46 -7.39 2.96
N GLU A 64 -1.43 -7.29 4.29
CA GLU A 64 -2.21 -8.15 5.19
C GLU A 64 -3.72 -8.07 4.91
N ARG A 65 -4.25 -6.87 4.65
CA ARG A 65 -5.67 -6.69 4.30
C ARG A 65 -6.01 -7.23 2.92
N VAL A 66 -5.08 -7.15 1.97
CA VAL A 66 -5.24 -7.71 0.61
C VAL A 66 -5.21 -9.24 0.65
N ALA A 67 -4.39 -9.83 1.52
CA ALA A 67 -4.25 -11.27 1.65
C ALA A 67 -5.53 -11.96 2.18
N VAL A 68 -6.42 -11.21 2.84
CA VAL A 68 -7.72 -11.72 3.27
C VAL A 68 -8.59 -12.03 2.04
N PRO A 69 -9.02 -13.28 1.83
CA PRO A 69 -9.86 -13.65 0.70
C PRO A 69 -11.18 -12.88 0.71
N GLN A 70 -11.50 -12.23 -0.40
CA GLN A 70 -12.78 -11.56 -0.59
C GLN A 70 -13.78 -12.52 -1.28
N PRO A 71 -15.06 -12.53 -0.87
CA PRO A 71 -16.09 -13.29 -1.58
C PRO A 71 -16.14 -12.90 -3.06
N GLY A 72 -16.11 -13.90 -3.95
CA GLY A 72 -16.14 -13.67 -5.40
C GLY A 72 -14.79 -13.29 -6.04
N ALA A 73 -13.69 -13.30 -5.29
CA ALA A 73 -12.37 -13.08 -5.86
C ALA A 73 -11.96 -14.25 -6.78
N ILE A 74 -11.56 -13.93 -8.02
CA ILE A 74 -10.95 -14.91 -8.92
C ILE A 74 -9.51 -15.14 -8.44
N GLN A 75 -9.27 -16.28 -7.82
CA GLN A 75 -7.92 -16.71 -7.46
C GLN A 75 -7.31 -17.48 -8.63
N LYS A 76 -6.40 -16.83 -9.36
CA LYS A 76 -5.51 -17.51 -10.29
C LYS A 76 -4.17 -17.73 -9.59
N PRO A 77 -3.62 -18.95 -9.60
CA PRO A 77 -2.28 -19.17 -9.09
C PRO A 77 -1.29 -18.33 -9.90
N LEU A 78 -0.43 -17.59 -9.20
CA LEU A 78 0.71 -16.91 -9.81
C LEU A 78 1.81 -17.96 -9.99
N THR A 79 2.06 -18.35 -11.24
CA THR A 79 3.21 -19.21 -11.55
C THR A 79 4.47 -18.39 -11.36
N LEU A 80 5.10 -18.53 -10.19
CA LEU A 80 6.42 -17.97 -9.96
C LEU A 80 7.42 -18.85 -10.71
N LEU A 81 8.07 -18.28 -11.72
CA LEU A 81 9.25 -18.89 -12.34
C LEU A 81 10.39 -18.73 -11.32
N THR A 82 10.65 -19.81 -10.58
CA THR A 82 11.84 -19.94 -9.72
C THR A 82 13.10 -20.13 -10.56
#